data_AF-A0A971AAW6-F1
#
_entry.id   AF-A0A971AAW6-F1
#
_cell.length_a   1.000
_cell.length_b   1.000
_cell.length_c   1.000
_cell.angle_alpha   90.00
_cell.angle_beta   90.00
_cell.angle_gamma   90.00
#
_symmetry.space_group_name_H-M   'P 1'
#
loop_
_entity.id
_entity.type
_entity.pdbx_description
1 polymer ?
#
loop_
_entity_poly.entity_id
_entity_poly.type
_entity_poly.pdbx_seq_one_letter_code
_entity_poly.pdbx_strand_id
1 'polypeptide(L)'
;MKSFADDLEASLAQLRLPVAHRKYARTTNLIERSFVEERRRTKVIPRFFTERSCLKLAFGALERAARRWQRVTITELEQRQLEILRKELEPNPPPHNRPTNTLAA
;
A
#
# COMPACT_ATOMS: atom_id res chain seq x y z
N MET A 1 -1.21 15.15 24.28
CA MET A 1 -2.30 14.20 23.94
C MET A 1 -3.26 14.69 22.85
N LYS A 2 -3.16 15.93 22.34
CA LYS A 2 -4.10 16.49 21.35
C LYS A 2 -4.16 15.71 20.02
N SER A 3 -3.01 15.30 19.49
CA SER A 3 -2.95 14.51 18.23
C SER A 3 -3.73 13.20 18.29
N PHE A 4 -3.79 12.46 19.42
CA PHE A 4 -4.59 11.24 19.48
C PHE A 4 -6.11 11.51 19.45
N ALA A 5 -6.54 12.66 19.96
CA ALA A 5 -7.95 13.05 19.88
C ALA A 5 -8.31 13.47 18.46
N ASP A 6 -7.42 14.22 17.81
CA ASP A 6 -7.58 14.68 16.42
C ASP A 6 -7.52 13.51 15.42
N ASP A 7 -6.66 12.51 15.67
CA ASP A 7 -6.43 11.34 14.79
C ASP A 7 -7.22 10.08 15.22
N LEU A 8 -8.18 10.21 16.15
CA LEU A 8 -8.89 9.07 16.72
C LEU A 8 -9.62 8.26 15.64
N GLU A 9 -10.36 8.94 14.77
CA GLU A 9 -11.10 8.29 13.69
C GLU A 9 -10.16 7.56 12.72
N ALA A 10 -9.07 8.20 12.32
CA ALA A 10 -8.05 7.61 11.45
C ALA A 10 -7.40 6.38 12.10
N SER A 11 -7.15 6.43 13.41
CA SER A 11 -6.55 5.33 14.18
C SER A 11 -7.49 4.12 14.30
N LEU A 12 -8.81 4.35 14.30
CA LEU A 12 -9.83 3.31 14.39
C LEU A 12 -10.26 2.75 13.02
N ALA A 13 -9.93 3.42 11.92
CA ALA A 13 -10.35 3.05 10.56
C ALA A 13 -10.07 1.58 10.20
N GLN A 14 -8.95 1.03 10.69
CA GLN A 14 -8.57 -0.36 10.41
C GLN A 14 -9.60 -1.36 10.97
N LEU A 15 -10.39 -1.01 11.99
CA LEU A 15 -11.44 -1.87 12.54
C LEU A 15 -12.59 -2.11 11.57
N ARG A 16 -12.76 -1.27 10.54
CA ARG A 16 -13.76 -1.48 9.47
C ARG A 16 -13.38 -2.65 8.55
N LEU A 17 -12.10 -3.05 8.52
CA LEU A 17 -11.64 -4.19 7.74
C LEU A 17 -12.08 -5.53 8.34
N PRO A 18 -12.25 -6.58 7.51
CA PRO A 18 -12.49 -7.94 7.99
C PRO A 18 -11.45 -8.36 9.02
N VAL A 19 -11.87 -9.11 10.05
CA VAL A 19 -11.03 -9.42 11.23
C VAL A 19 -9.69 -10.06 10.85
N ALA A 20 -9.67 -10.97 9.88
CA ALA A 20 -8.43 -11.64 9.45
C ALA A 20 -7.43 -10.68 8.79
N HIS A 21 -7.92 -9.59 8.17
CA HIS A 21 -7.12 -8.60 7.47
C HIS A 21 -6.51 -7.56 8.41
N ARG A 22 -7.10 -7.39 9.60
CA ARG A 22 -6.74 -6.32 10.54
C ARG A 22 -5.27 -6.34 10.95
N LYS A 23 -4.69 -7.53 11.11
CA LYS A 23 -3.27 -7.69 11.48
C LYS A 23 -2.33 -7.11 10.42
N TYR A 24 -2.71 -7.15 9.14
CA TYR A 24 -1.89 -6.64 8.05
C TYR A 24 -1.96 -5.11 7.96
N ALA A 25 -3.13 -4.54 8.22
CA ALA A 25 -3.32 -3.08 8.22
C ALA A 25 -2.71 -2.41 9.46
N ARG A 26 -2.71 -3.10 10.62
CA ARG A 26 -2.16 -2.55 11.86
C ARG A 26 -0.63 -2.43 11.87
N THR A 27 0.08 -3.33 11.20
CA THR A 27 1.56 -3.34 11.26
C THR A 27 2.17 -2.52 10.14
N THR A 28 2.97 -1.52 10.50
CA THR A 28 3.78 -0.71 9.58
C THR A 28 5.11 -1.36 9.19
N ASN A 29 5.45 -2.53 9.76
CA ASN A 29 6.68 -3.28 9.51
C ASN A 29 7.07 -3.36 8.02
N LEU A 30 6.07 -3.51 7.15
CA LEU A 30 6.27 -3.59 5.71
C LEU A 30 6.79 -2.28 5.12
N ILE A 31 6.12 -1.19 5.47
CA ILE A 31 6.41 0.17 5.02
C ILE A 31 7.74 0.63 5.61
N GLU A 32 7.95 0.37 6.91
CA GLU A 32 9.20 0.69 7.61
C GLU A 32 10.39 -0.03 6.99
N ARG A 33 10.29 -1.34 6.74
CA ARG A 33 11.37 -2.10 6.09
C ARG A 33 11.68 -1.58 4.70
N SER A 34 10.66 -1.20 3.92
CA SER A 34 10.86 -0.58 2.60
C SER A 34 11.60 0.74 2.69
N PHE A 35 11.19 1.65 3.60
CA PHE A 35 11.88 2.93 3.78
C PHE A 35 13.31 2.78 4.31
N VAL A 36 13.56 1.81 5.19
CA VAL A 36 14.91 1.50 5.67
C VAL A 36 15.79 1.04 4.50
N GLU A 37 15.24 0.19 3.61
CA GLU A 37 15.96 -0.26 2.42
C GLU A 37 16.28 0.89 1.46
N GLU A 38 15.34 1.80 1.23
CA GLU A 38 15.58 3.03 0.44
C GLU A 38 16.69 3.88 1.04
N ARG A 39 16.63 4.12 2.36
CA ARG A 39 17.63 4.91 3.06
C ARG A 39 19.01 4.26 2.99
N ARG A 40 19.08 2.93 3.06
CA ARG A 40 20.35 2.19 2.93
C ARG A 40 20.95 2.34 1.52
N ARG A 41 20.13 2.23 0.48
CA ARG A 41 20.57 2.34 -0.92
C ARG A 41 21.02 3.74 -1.28
N THR A 42 20.30 4.75 -0.80
CA THR A 42 20.62 6.16 -1.03
C THR A 42 21.84 6.61 -0.21
N LYS A 43 22.05 6.08 1.01
CA LYS A 43 23.22 6.42 1.85
C LYS A 43 24.57 6.09 1.20
N VAL A 44 24.65 5.02 0.41
CA VAL A 44 25.90 4.58 -0.24
C VAL A 44 26.19 5.36 -1.53
N ILE A 45 25.18 6.02 -2.11
CA ILE A 45 25.30 6.74 -3.37
C ILE A 45 25.76 8.18 -3.08
N PRO A 46 26.96 8.59 -3.54
CA PRO A 46 27.49 9.92 -3.21
C PRO A 46 26.69 11.07 -3.83
N ARG A 47 26.12 10.87 -5.04
CA ARG A 47 25.20 11.83 -5.68
C ARG A 47 24.39 11.15 -6.78
N PHE A 48 23.11 11.50 -6.91
CA PHE A 48 22.29 11.12 -8.07
C PHE A 48 22.49 12.10 -9.22
N PHE A 49 22.67 11.59 -10.44
CA PHE A 49 22.81 12.42 -11.65
C PHE A 49 21.50 13.12 -12.07
N THR A 50 20.34 12.52 -11.79
CA THR A 50 19.01 13.09 -12.08
C THR A 50 18.01 12.66 -11.01
N GLU A 51 16.93 13.40 -10.83
CA GLU A 51 15.82 12.99 -9.96
C GLU A 51 15.19 11.67 -10.44
N ARG A 52 15.10 11.50 -11.76
CA ARG A 52 14.56 10.29 -12.39
C ARG A 52 15.36 9.03 -12.04
N SER A 53 16.69 9.12 -11.88
CA SER A 53 17.49 7.96 -11.48
C SER A 53 17.26 7.57 -10.01
N CYS A 54 17.04 8.54 -9.13
CA CYS A 54 16.62 8.28 -7.74
C CYS A 54 15.24 7.61 -7.69
N LEU A 55 14.26 8.12 -8.44
CA LEU A 55 12.92 7.53 -8.50
C LEU A 55 12.92 6.11 -9.07
N LYS A 56 13.73 5.83 -10.10
CA LYS A 56 13.90 4.47 -10.64
C LYS A 56 14.44 3.50 -9.60
N LEU A 57 15.40 3.92 -8.79
CA LEU A 57 15.97 3.10 -7.70
C LEU A 57 14.88 2.75 -6.67
N ALA A 58 14.14 3.75 -6.22
CA ALA A 58 13.07 3.57 -5.24
C ALA A 58 11.95 2.67 -5.77
N PHE A 59 11.52 2.92 -7.01
CA PHE A 59 10.54 2.07 -7.68
C PHE A 59 11.01 0.62 -7.77
N GLY A 60 12.26 0.37 -8.19
CA GLY A 60 12.79 -1.00 -8.32
C GLY A 60 12.96 -1.73 -6.97
N ALA A 61 13.17 -1.01 -5.87
CA ALA A 61 13.20 -1.60 -4.54
C ALA A 61 11.79 -1.89 -4.00
N LEU A 62 10.83 -0.99 -4.20
CA LEU A 62 9.41 -1.24 -3.88
C LEU A 62 8.82 -2.39 -4.70
N GLU A 63 9.07 -2.43 -6.02
CA GLU A 63 8.59 -3.50 -6.91
C GLU A 63 9.11 -4.88 -6.48
N ARG A 64 10.39 -4.98 -6.09
CA ARG A 64 10.95 -6.23 -5.56
C ARG A 64 10.35 -6.61 -4.21
N ALA A 65 10.06 -5.63 -3.36
CA ALA A 65 9.38 -5.88 -2.09
C ALA A 65 7.96 -6.39 -2.36
N ALA A 66 7.22 -5.75 -3.25
CA ALA A 66 5.86 -6.12 -3.67
C ALA A 66 5.77 -7.56 -4.19
N ARG A 67 6.75 -8.01 -4.98
CA ARG A 67 6.82 -9.41 -5.45
C ARG A 67 6.89 -10.44 -4.31
N ARG A 68 7.45 -10.07 -3.16
CA ARG A 68 7.52 -10.93 -1.98
C ARG A 68 6.26 -10.83 -1.11
N TRP A 69 5.44 -9.81 -1.30
CA TRP A 69 4.23 -9.56 -0.52
C TRP A 69 3.07 -10.38 -1.10
N GLN A 70 3.02 -11.67 -0.76
CA GLN A 70 2.10 -12.64 -1.37
C GLN A 70 1.29 -13.44 -0.33
N ARG A 71 0.88 -12.83 0.79
CA ARG A 71 0.30 -13.62 1.91
C ARG A 71 -0.97 -13.05 2.55
N VAL A 72 -1.76 -12.29 1.80
CA VAL A 72 -3.12 -11.96 2.22
C VAL A 72 -4.07 -12.85 1.43
N THR A 73 -4.50 -13.95 2.05
CA THR A 73 -5.58 -14.77 1.51
C THR A 73 -6.89 -14.01 1.73
N ILE A 74 -7.57 -13.66 0.64
CA ILE A 74 -8.87 -13.00 0.69
C ILE A 74 -9.92 -14.03 0.25
N THR A 75 -10.69 -14.53 1.21
CA THR A 75 -11.81 -15.44 0.95
C THR A 75 -12.99 -14.71 0.29
N GLU A 76 -13.90 -15.44 -0.35
CA GLU A 76 -15.08 -14.85 -1.00
C GLU A 76 -15.94 -14.02 -0.04
N LEU A 77 -16.08 -14.47 1.21
CA LEU A 77 -16.80 -13.73 2.25
C LEU A 77 -16.13 -12.38 2.53
N GLU A 78 -14.80 -12.37 2.65
CA GLU A 78 -14.03 -11.15 2.90
C GLU A 78 -14.04 -10.21 1.69
N GLN A 79 -13.99 -10.75 0.47
CA GLN A 79 -14.17 -9.96 -0.75
C GLN A 79 -15.51 -9.22 -0.74
N ARG A 80 -16.59 -9.93 -0.37
CA ARG A 80 -17.93 -9.33 -0.30
C ARG A 80 -18.05 -8.27 0.81
N GLN A 81 -17.43 -8.51 1.96
CA GLN A 81 -17.34 -7.50 3.03
C GLN A 81 -16.58 -6.24 2.56
N LEU A 82 -15.47 -6.42 1.83
CA LEU A 82 -14.70 -5.31 1.28
C LEU A 82 -15.47 -4.55 0.18
N GLU A 83 -16.25 -5.24 -0.65
CA GLU A 83 -17.12 -4.60 -1.64
C GLU A 83 -18.21 -3.73 -1.00
N ILE A 84 -18.84 -4.22 0.07
CA ILE A 84 -19.83 -3.44 0.82
C ILE A 84 -19.15 -2.20 1.42
N LEU A 85 -18.03 -2.40 2.10
CA LEU A 85 -17.25 -1.31 2.69
C LEU A 85 -16.82 -0.28 1.63
N ARG A 86 -16.43 -0.73 0.44
CA ARG A 86 -16.07 0.15 -0.68
C ARG A 86 -17.24 1.01 -1.14
N LYS A 87 -18.45 0.44 -1.27
CA LYS A 87 -19.66 1.18 -1.66
C LYS A 87 -20.05 2.22 -0.62
N GLU A 88 -19.85 1.94 0.67
CA GLU A 88 -20.09 2.90 1.75
C GLU A 88 -19.11 4.08 1.70
N LEU A 89 -17.84 3.82 1.39
CA LEU A 89 -16.78 4.84 1.38
C LEU A 89 -16.75 5.66 0.08
N GLU A 90 -17.07 5.03 -1.05
CA GLU A 90 -17.04 5.64 -2.39
C GLU A 90 -18.35 5.33 -3.15
N PRO A 91 -19.44 6.07 -2.90
CA PRO A 91 -20.72 5.84 -3.58
C PRO A 91 -20.69 6.13 -5.09
N ASN A 92 -19.74 6.96 -5.56
CA ASN A 92 -19.50 7.25 -6.97
C ASN A 92 -18.01 7.01 -7.32
N PRO A 93 -17.60 5.76 -7.59
CA PRO A 93 -16.21 5.49 -7.94
C PRO A 93 -15.89 6.10 -9.32
N PRO A 94 -14.76 6.80 -9.48
CA PRO A 94 -14.30 7.22 -10.80
C PRO A 94 -14.08 5.99 -11.69
N PRO A 95 -14.32 6.08 -13.01
CA PRO A 95 -14.17 4.95 -13.91
C PRO A 95 -12.77 4.36 -13.77
N HIS A 96 -12.69 3.08 -13.41
CA HIS A 96 -11.43 2.35 -13.41
C HIS A 96 -10.97 2.20 -14.86
N ASN A 97 -9.97 3.00 -15.27
CA ASN A 97 -9.14 2.67 -16.41
C ASN A 97 -8.35 1.41 -16.06
N ARG A 98 -8.95 0.23 -16.26
CA ARG A 98 -8.15 -0.98 -16.40
C ARG A 98 -7.20 -0.70 -17.58
N PRO A 99 -5.87 -0.80 -17.43
CA PRO A 99 -5.04 -0.88 -18.60
C PRO A 99 -5.51 -2.12 -19.36
N THR A 100 -6.19 -1.91 -20.49
CA THR A 100 -6.39 -2.93 -21.51
C THR A 100 -5.01 -3.46 -21.79
N ASN A 101 -4.80 -4.74 -21.49
CA ASN A 101 -3.55 -5.42 -21.78
C ASN A 101 -3.45 -5.56 -23.30
N THR A 102 -3.08 -4.48 -23.99
CA THR A 102 -2.70 -4.49 -25.40
C THR A 102 -1.25 -4.96 -25.46
N LEU A 103 -1.07 -6.26 -25.26
CA LEU A 103 0.08 -7.01 -25.73
C LEU A 103 -0.46 -8.29 -26.39
N ALA A 104 -1.20 -8.06 -27.49
CA ALA A 104 -1.32 -9.00 -28.58
C ALA A 104 -0.62 -8.36 -29.78
N ALA A 105 0.67 -8.65 -29.93
CA ALA A 105 1.46 -8.56 -31.15
C ALA A 105 2.82 -9.22 -30.89
#